data_AF-A0A9Q1AFT9-F1
#
_entry.id   AF-A0A9Q1AFT9-F1
#
_cell.length_a   1.000
_cell.length_b   1.000
_cell.length_c   1.000
_cell.angle_alpha   90.00
_cell.angle_beta   90.00
_cell.angle_gamma   90.00
#
_symmetry.space_group_name_H-M   'P 1'
#
loop_
_entity.id
_entity.type
_entity.pdbx_description
1 polymer ?
#
loop_
_entity_poly.entity_id
_entity_poly.type
_entity_poly.pdbx_seq_one_letter_code
_entity_poly.pdbx_strand_id
1 'polypeptide(L)'
;MLGSSTQTIIGRPMVPDATVHAVVEEHALDAKVIIFKKKRRKNYRRTKGHRQELTKLRIADIQGIEKPEPKVDPKPKKAAVKKQEK
;
A
#
# COMPACT_ATOMS: atom_id res chain seq x y z
N MET A 1 9.33 -7.63 2.10
CA MET A 1 10.30 -6.53 2.29
C MET A 1 9.52 -5.33 2.80
N LEU A 2 10.02 -4.64 3.81
CA LEU A 2 9.47 -3.37 4.31
C LEU A 2 10.53 -2.28 4.11
N GLY A 3 10.14 -1.18 3.48
CA GLY A 3 11.03 -0.06 3.18
C GLY A 3 10.62 1.19 3.95
N SER A 4 11.61 1.89 4.50
CA SER A 4 11.49 3.25 5.02
C SER A 4 12.58 4.13 4.39
N SER A 5 12.59 5.42 4.71
CA SER A 5 13.59 6.35 4.20
C SER A 5 15.02 6.01 4.64
N THR A 6 15.21 5.39 5.81
CA THR A 6 16.52 5.13 6.42
C THR A 6 16.87 3.65 6.50
N GLN A 7 15.87 2.78 6.53
CA GLN A 7 16.05 1.34 6.75
C GLN A 7 15.18 0.52 5.79
N THR A 8 15.73 -0.61 5.35
CA THR A 8 15.02 -1.63 4.59
C THR A 8 15.13 -2.98 5.31
N ILE A 9 14.00 -3.61 5.58
CA ILE A 9 13.90 -4.92 6.20
C ILE A 9 13.54 -5.95 5.11
N ILE A 10 14.40 -6.93 4.91
CA ILE A 10 14.22 -7.98 3.89
C ILE A 10 13.84 -9.29 4.59
N GLY A 11 12.68 -9.84 4.22
CA GLY A 11 12.18 -11.11 4.74
C GLY A 11 12.72 -12.32 3.98
N ARG A 12 12.60 -13.51 4.57
CA ARG A 12 13.00 -14.80 3.97
C ARG A 12 12.00 -15.90 4.38
N PRO A 13 10.92 -16.18 3.64
CA PRO A 13 10.30 -15.41 2.54
C PRO A 13 9.39 -14.28 3.03
N MET A 14 8.84 -14.38 4.24
CA MET A 14 8.03 -13.35 4.90
C MET A 14 8.86 -12.50 5.86
N VAL A 15 8.34 -11.32 6.20
CA VAL A 15 8.84 -10.50 7.31
C VAL A 15 8.01 -10.87 8.54
N PRO A 16 8.61 -11.39 9.63
CA PRO A 16 7.88 -11.73 10.84
C PRO A 16 7.12 -10.52 11.41
N ASP A 17 5.93 -10.77 11.96
CA ASP A 17 5.07 -9.79 12.66
C ASP A 17 4.69 -8.52 11.87
N ALA A 18 4.89 -8.54 10.55
CA ALA A 18 4.44 -7.48 9.66
C ALA A 18 2.95 -7.64 9.32
N THR A 19 2.17 -6.57 9.45
CA THR A 19 0.74 -6.57 9.12
C THR A 19 0.39 -5.42 8.18
N VAL A 20 -0.42 -5.69 7.17
CA VAL A 20 -0.95 -4.67 6.25
C VAL A 20 -2.46 -4.59 6.43
N HIS A 21 -2.94 -3.43 6.89
CA HIS A 21 -4.37 -3.17 6.99
C HIS A 21 -4.86 -2.55 5.68
N ALA A 22 -5.86 -3.17 5.08
CA ALA A 22 -6.48 -2.72 3.84
C ALA A 22 -8.01 -2.77 3.95
N VAL A 23 -8.67 -1.91 3.17
CA VAL A 23 -10.13 -1.84 3.06
C VAL A 23 -10.53 -2.25 1.65
N VAL A 24 -11.58 -3.06 1.55
CA VAL A 24 -12.20 -3.39 0.27
C VAL A 24 -13.09 -2.22 -0.15
N GLU A 25 -12.75 -1.57 -1.27
CA GLU A 25 -13.58 -0.48 -1.80
C GLU A 25 -14.70 -1.02 -2.67
N GLU A 26 -14.37 -1.89 -3.64
CA GLU A 26 -15.32 -2.41 -4.60
C GLU A 26 -14.89 -3.78 -5.16
N HIS A 27 -15.89 -4.53 -5.61
CA HIS A 27 -15.72 -5.69 -6.47
C HIS A 27 -16.13 -5.30 -7.89
N ALA A 28 -15.21 -5.42 -8.83
CA ALA A 28 -15.38 -4.95 -10.20
C ALA A 28 -15.05 -6.06 -11.20
N LEU A 29 -15.61 -5.94 -12.40
CA LEU A 29 -15.22 -6.79 -13.53
C LEU A 29 -14.19 -6.06 -14.38
N ASP A 30 -13.10 -6.74 -14.70
CA ASP A 30 -12.08 -6.24 -15.61
C ASP A 30 -12.65 -6.00 -17.02
N ALA A 31 -11.90 -5.24 -17.82
CA ALA A 31 -12.15 -5.04 -19.23
C ALA A 31 -12.31 -6.39 -19.95
N LYS A 32 -13.22 -6.42 -20.94
CA LYS A 32 -13.50 -7.65 -21.68
C LYS A 32 -12.31 -8.04 -22.54
N VAL A 33 -11.63 -9.12 -22.18
CA VAL A 33 -10.59 -9.72 -23.00
C VAL A 33 -11.25 -10.63 -24.03
N ILE A 34 -10.99 -10.36 -25.31
CA ILE A 34 -11.53 -11.17 -26.41
C ILE A 34 -10.51 -12.26 -26.77
N ILE A 35 -10.85 -13.50 -26.45
CA ILE A 35 -10.05 -14.67 -26.82
C ILE A 35 -10.55 -15.16 -28.19
N PHE A 36 -9.72 -14.93 -29.20
CA PHE A 36 -9.97 -15.39 -30.56
C PHE A 36 -9.08 -16.59 -30.90
N LYS A 37 -9.69 -17.73 -31.20
CA LYS A 37 -9.00 -18.94 -31.65
C LYS A 37 -9.34 -19.20 -33.12
N LYS A 38 -8.33 -19.30 -33.99
CA LYS A 38 -8.48 -19.61 -35.42
C LYS A 38 -7.48 -20.66 -35.84
N LYS A 39 -7.91 -21.63 -36.64
CA LYS A 39 -7.02 -22.60 -37.32
C LYS A 39 -7.11 -22.39 -38.83
N ARG A 40 -5.96 -22.29 -39.50
CA ARG A 40 -5.87 -22.08 -40.95
C ARG A 40 -6.45 -23.29 -41.70
N ARG A 41 -7.27 -23.04 -42.74
CA ARG A 41 -7.87 -24.07 -43.64
C ARG A 41 -8.76 -25.12 -42.96
N LYS A 42 -9.20 -24.90 -41.71
CA LYS A 42 -10.08 -25.84 -40.99
C LYS A 42 -11.49 -25.30 -40.73
N ASN A 43 -11.84 -24.14 -41.30
CA ASN A 43 -13.07 -23.38 -41.01
C ASN A 43 -13.34 -23.18 -39.50
N TYR A 44 -12.32 -23.37 -38.66
CA TYR A 44 -12.41 -23.24 -37.22
C TYR A 44 -12.06 -21.81 -36.84
N ARG A 45 -13.06 -21.10 -36.33
CA ARG A 45 -12.94 -19.80 -35.66
C ARG A 45 -13.86 -19.81 -34.44
N ARG A 46 -13.35 -19.41 -33.28
CA ARG A 46 -14.12 -19.24 -32.05
C ARG A 46 -13.70 -17.94 -31.40
N THR A 47 -14.69 -17.11 -31.08
CA THR A 47 -14.51 -15.87 -30.34
C THR A 47 -15.24 -16.02 -29.02
N LYS A 48 -14.53 -15.91 -27.90
CA LYS A 48 -15.12 -15.93 -26.55
C LYS A 48 -14.62 -14.71 -25.78
N GLY A 49 -15.50 -14.06 -25.02
CA GLY A 49 -15.10 -13.03 -24.07
C GLY A 49 -14.72 -13.64 -22.72
N HIS A 50 -13.74 -13.06 -22.06
CA HIS A 50 -13.47 -13.27 -20.64
C HIS A 50 -13.50 -11.91 -19.92
N ARG A 51 -14.09 -11.89 -18.73
CA ARG A 51 -14.01 -10.77 -17.79
C ARG A 51 -13.59 -11.35 -16.46
N GLN A 52 -12.51 -10.83 -15.91
CA GLN A 52 -11.99 -11.29 -14.63
C GLN A 52 -12.68 -10.54 -13.51
N GLU A 53 -13.13 -11.24 -12.47
CA GLU A 53 -13.56 -10.60 -11.22
C GLU A 53 -12.32 -10.10 -10.47
N LEU A 54 -12.34 -8.80 -10.15
CA LEU A 54 -11.28 -8.10 -9.44
C LEU A 54 -11.86 -7.49 -8.16
N THR A 55 -11.01 -7.40 -7.14
CA THR A 55 -11.34 -6.68 -5.91
C THR A 55 -10.36 -5.53 -5.78
N LYS A 56 -10.89 -4.32 -5.67
CA LYS A 56 -10.09 -3.12 -5.47
C LYS A 56 -9.90 -2.90 -3.98
N LEU A 57 -8.64 -2.92 -3.57
CA LEU A 57 -8.23 -2.71 -2.19
C LEU A 57 -7.55 -1.36 -2.07
N ARG A 58 -7.91 -0.61 -1.03
CA ARG A 58 -7.17 0.57 -0.57
C ARG A 58 -6.34 0.19 0.64
N ILE A 59 -5.04 0.45 0.58
CA ILE A 59 -4.13 0.23 1.70
C ILE A 59 -4.29 1.36 2.71
N ALA A 60 -4.50 1.03 3.98
CA ALA A 60 -4.76 1.98 5.06
C ALA A 60 -3.53 2.17 5.95
N ASP A 61 -2.90 1.08 6.39
CA ASP A 61 -1.74 1.13 7.28
C ASP A 61 -0.81 -0.07 7.05
N ILE A 62 0.47 0.13 7.35
CA ILE A 62 1.51 -0.89 7.27
C ILE A 62 2.26 -0.89 8.61
N GLN A 63 2.22 -2.03 9.29
CA GLN A 63 2.84 -2.25 10.59
C GLN A 63 4.03 -3.20 10.48
N GLY A 64 5.04 -3.03 11.34
CA GLY A 64 6.30 -3.79 11.30
C GLY A 64 7.55 -2.95 11.03
N ILE A 65 7.41 -1.62 10.99
CA ILE A 65 8.54 -0.68 11.03
C ILE A 65 8.35 0.16 12.30
N GLU A 66 9.36 0.23 13.16
CA GLU A 66 9.38 1.23 14.25
C GLU A 66 9.31 2.61 13.59
N LYS A 67 8.17 3.29 13.68
CA LYS A 67 8.00 4.65 13.16
C LYS A 67 9.05 5.51 13.88
N PRO A 68 10.01 6.15 13.18
CA PRO A 68 10.92 7.06 13.86
C PRO A 68 10.06 8.17 14.47
N GLU A 69 10.16 8.35 15.78
CA GLU A 69 9.42 9.39 16.48
C GLU A 69 9.64 10.74 15.77
N PRO A 70 8.59 11.53 15.51
CA PRO A 70 8.80 12.91 15.15
C PRO A 70 9.52 13.56 16.32
N LYS A 71 10.78 13.96 16.13
CA LYS A 71 11.49 14.82 17.07
C LYS A 71 10.70 16.13 17.17
N VAL A 72 9.79 16.19 18.14
CA VAL A 72 9.14 17.44 18.54
C VAL A 72 10.20 18.23 19.28
N ASP A 73 10.81 19.19 18.60
CA ASP A 73 11.70 20.16 19.24
C ASP A 73 10.95 20.83 20.42
N PRO A 74 11.48 20.77 21.65
CA PRO A 74 10.86 21.48 22.76
C PRO A 74 10.99 22.98 22.51
N LYS A 75 9.85 23.63 22.19
CA LYS A 75 9.73 25.09 22.18
C LYS A 75 10.30 25.66 23.49
N PRO A 76 11.27 26.59 23.44
CA PRO A 76 11.86 27.16 24.65
C PRO A 76 10.82 27.97 25.43
N LYS A 77 10.56 27.55 26.67
CA LYS A 77 9.87 28.37 27.67
C LYS A 77 10.73 29.60 27.96
N LYS A 78 10.41 30.75 27.36
CA LYS A 78 10.92 32.05 27.79
C LYS A 78 9.86 32.79 28.61
N ALA A 79 10.37 33.42 29.68
CA ALA A 79 9.77 34.47 30.51
C ALA A 79 8.92 34.03 31.72
N ALA A 80 9.59 33.62 32.79
CA ALA A 80 9.20 34.03 34.13
C ALA A 80 10.45 34.50 34.92
N VAL A 81 10.31 35.64 35.58
CA VAL A 81 11.16 36.23 36.63
C VAL A 81 12.40 37.06 36.20
N LYS A 82 12.21 38.38 36.14
CA LYS A 82 12.97 39.36 36.95
C LYS A 82 12.27 40.73 36.95
N LYS A 83 11.58 41.05 38.05
CA LYS A 83 11.38 42.43 38.55
C LYS A 83 11.45 42.38 40.07
N GLN A 84 12.58 42.83 40.61
CA GLN A 84 12.75 43.32 41.98
C GLN A 84 13.30 44.76 41.84
N GLU A 85 12.57 45.67 42.49
CA GLU A 85 12.95 46.98 43.06
C GLU A 85 13.69 48.04 42.22
N LYS A 86 13.02 49.16 41.94
CA LYS A 86 13.04 50.38 42.78
C LYS A 86 11.86 51.29 42.40
#